data_AF-A0A816V292-F1
#
_entry.id   AF-A0A816V292-F1
#
_cell.length_a   1.000
_cell.length_b   1.000
_cell.length_c   1.000
_cell.angle_alpha   90.00
_cell.angle_beta   90.00
_cell.angle_gamma   90.00
#
_symmetry.space_group_name_H-M   'P 1'
#
loop_
_entity.id
_entity.type
_entity.pdbx_description
1 polymer ?
#
loop_
_entity_poly.entity_id
_entity_poly.type
_entity_poly.pdbx_seq_one_letter_code
_entity_poly.pdbx_strand_id
1 'polypeptide(L)'
;MQHEQIKDEFVKHTDGIPLLPRCATETRFDGTKIQLSALKILMSLTFNNKGKSLLLKNDNFIQYLKTLVASSKPPDLQKVANGILWRLFPKYEKHESNFNYDAMISYAHKDKELCHRICKTLAADNFRIWIDLEQIHGTIMQVMAEAVEQSSYVIVCMSDNYIVSPYCQAEAQYAFEQRRILIPLRVQSGYKPQGWLGFLLSGRMYIDFMKTNFDTAYAQLLLEFHLNQLDRKHNTTFVNHSNVNESPAVIDERITYSYPNDVLQWTPADVLNFLLDKQLNQMVPVCQQIDGRKLAELYSLCRVNSPVMLQTLRSETKELHSATLSTNIYLTFIHEMKNLTPKEISNNAVQQSVACTLL
;
A
#
# COMPACT_ATOMS: atom_id res chain seq x y z
N MET A 1 9.50 -8.53 -25.37
CA MET A 1 8.91 -8.74 -26.71
C MET A 1 8.47 -10.17 -27.03
N GLN A 2 9.01 -11.24 -26.42
CA GLN A 2 8.68 -12.62 -26.86
C GLN A 2 7.39 -13.25 -26.29
N HIS A 3 6.84 -12.79 -25.16
CA HIS A 3 5.68 -13.47 -24.53
C HIS A 3 4.31 -13.12 -25.13
N GLU A 4 4.11 -11.91 -25.68
CA GLU A 4 2.83 -11.50 -26.26
C GLU A 4 2.62 -12.06 -27.67
N GLN A 5 3.67 -12.10 -28.49
CA GLN A 5 3.61 -12.75 -29.80
C GLN A 5 3.23 -14.23 -29.68
N ILE A 6 3.74 -14.92 -28.64
CA ILE A 6 3.37 -16.30 -28.33
C ILE A 6 1.91 -16.43 -27.89
N LYS A 7 1.38 -15.51 -27.06
CA LYS A 7 -0.04 -15.54 -26.64
C LYS A 7 -0.98 -15.25 -27.82
N ASP A 8 -0.64 -14.28 -28.65
CA ASP A 8 -1.45 -13.94 -29.82
C ASP A 8 -1.35 -15.00 -30.91
N GLU A 9 -0.18 -15.62 -31.13
CA GLU A 9 -0.07 -16.82 -31.97
C GLU A 9 -0.86 -17.99 -31.40
N PHE A 10 -0.83 -18.23 -30.08
CA PHE A 10 -1.57 -19.31 -29.44
C PHE A 10 -3.09 -19.12 -29.53
N VAL A 11 -3.58 -17.88 -29.60
CA VAL A 11 -5.00 -17.55 -29.81
C VAL A 11 -5.39 -17.54 -31.30
N LYS A 12 -4.42 -17.31 -32.20
CA LYS A 12 -4.58 -17.41 -33.66
C LYS A 12 -4.58 -18.85 -34.14
N HIS A 13 -3.75 -19.71 -33.56
CA HIS A 13 -3.78 -21.15 -33.79
C HIS A 13 -4.92 -21.79 -33.00
N THR A 14 -5.97 -22.17 -33.73
CA THR A 14 -7.22 -22.77 -33.23
C THR A 14 -7.05 -24.05 -32.40
N ASP A 15 -5.86 -24.65 -32.38
CA ASP A 15 -5.62 -25.97 -31.79
C ASP A 15 -5.12 -25.92 -30.34
N GLY A 16 -4.56 -24.80 -29.87
CA GLY A 16 -3.97 -24.68 -28.52
C GLY A 16 -5.00 -24.43 -27.40
N ILE A 17 -5.99 -23.57 -27.66
CA ILE A 17 -7.02 -23.21 -26.67
C ILE A 17 -7.85 -24.43 -26.24
N PRO A 18 -8.28 -25.35 -27.11
CA PRO A 18 -9.02 -26.57 -26.71
C PRO A 18 -8.21 -27.56 -25.87
N LEU A 19 -6.87 -27.50 -25.91
CA LEU A 19 -6.00 -28.37 -25.09
C LEU A 19 -5.93 -27.91 -23.64
N LEU A 20 -6.06 -26.62 -23.36
CA LEU A 20 -5.99 -26.08 -21.99
C LEU A 20 -7.12 -26.60 -21.08
N PRO A 21 -8.39 -26.67 -21.51
CA PRO A 21 -9.44 -27.35 -20.77
C PRO A 21 -9.09 -28.82 -20.50
N ARG A 22 -8.51 -29.53 -21.47
CA ARG A 22 -8.09 -30.93 -21.30
C ARG A 22 -6.99 -31.08 -20.26
N CYS A 23 -5.99 -30.19 -20.26
CA CYS A 23 -4.96 -30.14 -19.23
C CYS A 23 -5.52 -29.79 -17.84
N ALA A 24 -6.64 -29.05 -17.78
CA ALA A 24 -7.32 -28.72 -16.54
C ALA A 24 -8.23 -29.86 -16.04
N THR A 25 -8.79 -30.68 -16.93
CA THR A 25 -9.84 -31.68 -16.61
C THR A 25 -9.38 -33.14 -16.61
N GLU A 26 -8.38 -33.51 -17.41
CA GLU A 26 -7.95 -34.90 -17.58
C GLU A 26 -7.00 -35.34 -16.46
N THR A 27 -7.31 -36.47 -15.84
CA THR A 27 -6.54 -37.07 -14.73
C THR A 27 -5.16 -37.60 -15.13
N ARG A 28 -4.89 -37.76 -16.43
CA ARG A 28 -3.55 -38.19 -16.92
C ARG A 28 -2.45 -37.14 -16.70
N PHE A 29 -2.83 -35.90 -16.39
CA PHE A 29 -1.92 -34.77 -16.13
C PHE A 29 -1.93 -34.32 -14.66
N ASP A 30 -2.27 -35.21 -13.71
CA ASP A 30 -2.62 -34.94 -12.29
C ASP A 30 -1.53 -34.32 -11.39
N GLY A 31 -0.65 -33.49 -11.93
CA GLY A 31 0.03 -32.49 -11.13
C GLY A 31 -0.97 -31.40 -10.77
N THR A 32 -1.33 -31.27 -9.49
CA THR A 32 -2.07 -30.11 -8.94
C THR A 32 -1.50 -28.78 -9.46
N LYS A 33 -0.17 -28.71 -9.64
CA LYS A 33 0.54 -27.56 -10.23
C LYS A 33 0.19 -27.30 -11.71
N ILE A 34 0.00 -28.34 -12.51
CA ILE A 34 -0.36 -28.25 -13.94
C ILE A 34 -1.82 -27.79 -14.08
N GLN A 35 -2.74 -28.41 -13.33
CA GLN A 35 -4.15 -28.01 -13.31
C GLN A 35 -4.30 -26.55 -12.87
N LEU A 36 -3.57 -26.13 -11.83
CA LEU A 36 -3.60 -24.76 -11.34
C LEU A 36 -3.05 -23.77 -12.38
N SER A 37 -1.95 -24.12 -13.05
CA SER A 37 -1.36 -23.28 -14.08
C SER A 37 -2.29 -23.15 -15.30
N ALA A 38 -2.89 -24.26 -15.73
CA ALA A 38 -3.86 -24.27 -16.83
C ALA A 38 -5.10 -23.43 -16.50
N LEU A 39 -5.66 -23.57 -15.29
CA LEU A 39 -6.78 -22.75 -14.84
C LEU A 39 -6.41 -21.26 -14.75
N LYS A 40 -5.21 -20.90 -14.28
CA LYS A 40 -4.75 -19.49 -14.28
C LYS A 40 -4.65 -18.91 -15.69
N ILE A 41 -4.19 -19.69 -16.67
CA ILE A 41 -4.16 -19.29 -18.08
C ILE A 41 -5.59 -19.14 -18.62
N LEU A 42 -6.47 -20.11 -18.38
CA LEU A 42 -7.87 -20.07 -18.79
C LEU A 42 -8.59 -18.87 -18.18
N MET A 43 -8.35 -18.57 -16.91
CA MET A 43 -8.82 -17.35 -16.26
C MET A 43 -8.36 -16.11 -17.01
N SER A 44 -7.07 -15.99 -17.34
CA SER A 44 -6.59 -14.86 -18.15
C SER A 44 -7.25 -14.77 -19.54
N LEU A 45 -7.60 -15.91 -20.15
CA LEU A 45 -8.29 -15.96 -21.44
C LEU A 45 -9.76 -15.51 -21.35
N THR A 46 -10.40 -15.60 -20.19
CA THR A 46 -11.77 -15.09 -19.98
C THR A 46 -11.88 -13.57 -20.13
N PHE A 47 -10.74 -12.85 -20.12
CA PHE A 47 -10.69 -11.40 -20.33
C PHE A 47 -10.65 -11.02 -21.81
N ASN A 48 -10.34 -11.97 -22.70
CA ASN A 48 -10.47 -11.79 -24.14
C ASN A 48 -11.89 -12.21 -24.59
N ASN A 49 -12.59 -11.36 -25.36
CA ASN A 49 -13.94 -11.66 -25.86
C ASN A 49 -14.02 -13.00 -26.63
N LYS A 50 -13.02 -13.30 -27.47
CA LYS A 50 -12.94 -14.57 -28.22
C LYS A 50 -12.73 -15.74 -27.27
N GLY A 51 -11.79 -15.62 -26.32
CA GLY A 51 -11.53 -16.63 -25.29
C GLY A 51 -12.75 -16.91 -24.42
N LYS A 52 -13.39 -15.86 -23.91
CA LYS A 52 -14.66 -15.93 -23.16
C LYS A 52 -15.75 -16.65 -23.95
N SER A 53 -15.97 -16.27 -25.21
CA SER A 53 -17.01 -16.89 -26.05
C SER A 53 -16.75 -18.39 -26.30
N LEU A 54 -15.50 -18.79 -26.39
CA LEU A 54 -15.10 -20.18 -26.63
C LEU A 54 -15.25 -21.02 -25.36
N LEU A 55 -14.92 -20.46 -24.19
CA LEU A 55 -15.13 -21.11 -22.89
C LEU A 55 -16.61 -21.23 -22.53
N LEU A 56 -17.43 -20.22 -22.86
CA LEU A 56 -18.88 -20.26 -22.66
C LEU A 56 -19.57 -21.37 -23.48
N LYS A 57 -18.98 -21.78 -24.61
CA LYS A 57 -19.50 -22.87 -25.46
C LYS A 57 -19.10 -24.27 -24.97
N ASN A 58 -18.24 -24.36 -23.95
CA ASN A 58 -17.71 -25.63 -23.46
C ASN A 58 -18.42 -26.05 -22.16
N ASP A 59 -19.61 -26.65 -22.29
CA ASP A 59 -20.43 -27.07 -21.15
C ASP A 59 -19.70 -28.06 -20.22
N ASN A 60 -18.88 -28.94 -20.78
CA ASN A 60 -18.06 -29.88 -20.00
C ASN A 60 -17.07 -29.16 -19.08
N PHE A 61 -16.42 -28.11 -19.59
CA PHE A 61 -15.50 -27.30 -18.79
C PHE A 61 -16.24 -26.52 -17.70
N ILE A 62 -17.41 -25.96 -18.01
CA ILE A 62 -18.23 -25.23 -17.03
C ILE A 62 -18.71 -26.17 -15.91
N GLN A 63 -19.17 -27.37 -16.27
CA GLN A 63 -19.58 -28.38 -15.30
C GLN A 63 -18.39 -28.86 -14.46
N TYR A 64 -17.20 -29.01 -15.05
CA TYR A 64 -15.98 -29.30 -14.31
C TYR A 64 -15.66 -28.21 -13.28
N LEU A 65 -15.72 -26.93 -13.64
CA LEU A 65 -15.48 -25.82 -12.71
C LEU A 65 -16.48 -25.84 -11.55
N LYS A 66 -17.77 -26.09 -11.81
CA LYS A 66 -18.80 -26.20 -10.76
C LYS A 66 -18.52 -27.36 -9.80
N THR A 67 -18.16 -28.53 -10.34
CA THR A 67 -17.77 -29.70 -9.54
C THR A 67 -16.50 -29.43 -8.75
N LEU A 68 -15.52 -28.74 -9.34
CA LEU A 68 -14.25 -28.39 -8.68
C LEU A 68 -14.49 -27.52 -7.45
N VAL A 69 -15.34 -26.50 -7.58
CA VAL A 69 -15.73 -25.59 -6.50
C VAL A 69 -16.46 -26.32 -5.37
N ALA A 70 -17.29 -27.33 -5.69
CA ALA A 70 -18.03 -28.11 -4.70
C ALA A 70 -17.22 -29.29 -4.11
N SER A 71 -16.02 -29.57 -4.62
CA SER A 71 -15.20 -30.73 -4.23
C SER A 71 -14.26 -30.44 -3.07
N SER A 72 -13.68 -31.48 -2.45
CA SER A 72 -12.62 -31.36 -1.43
C SER A 72 -11.20 -31.19 -2.01
N LYS A 73 -11.08 -30.76 -3.28
CA LYS A 73 -9.77 -30.56 -3.94
C LYS A 73 -8.97 -29.41 -3.30
N PRO A 74 -7.66 -29.26 -3.60
CA PRO A 74 -6.82 -28.19 -3.06
C PRO A 74 -7.49 -26.80 -3.16
N PRO A 75 -7.47 -25.99 -2.08
CA PRO A 75 -8.19 -24.72 -2.01
C PRO A 75 -7.79 -23.79 -3.16
N ASP A 76 -6.52 -23.77 -3.56
CA ASP A 76 -6.04 -22.94 -4.67
C ASP A 76 -6.71 -23.26 -6.01
N LEU A 77 -7.04 -24.53 -6.26
CA LEU A 77 -7.77 -24.93 -7.48
C LEU A 77 -9.21 -24.44 -7.45
N GLN A 78 -9.88 -24.62 -6.31
CA GLN A 78 -11.25 -24.13 -6.11
C GLN A 78 -11.33 -22.61 -6.30
N LYS A 79 -10.32 -21.89 -5.77
CA LYS A 79 -10.24 -20.43 -5.89
C LYS A 79 -10.19 -19.95 -7.33
N VAL A 80 -9.29 -20.52 -8.14
CA VAL A 80 -9.17 -20.10 -9.54
C VAL A 80 -10.42 -20.48 -10.33
N ALA A 81 -11.04 -21.63 -10.03
CA ALA A 81 -12.28 -22.04 -10.71
C ALA A 81 -13.47 -21.13 -10.38
N ASN A 82 -13.62 -20.71 -9.12
CA ASN A 82 -14.60 -19.70 -8.74
C ASN A 82 -14.40 -18.39 -9.51
N GLY A 83 -13.15 -17.95 -9.67
CA GLY A 83 -12.83 -16.73 -10.42
C GLY A 83 -13.26 -16.83 -11.88
N ILE A 84 -13.02 -17.98 -12.52
CA ILE A 84 -13.44 -18.23 -13.90
C ILE A 84 -14.97 -18.22 -13.99
N LEU A 85 -15.67 -18.90 -13.09
CA LEU A 85 -17.13 -18.94 -13.09
C LEU A 85 -17.74 -17.56 -12.90
N TRP A 86 -17.22 -16.75 -11.98
CA TRP A 86 -17.66 -15.36 -11.78
C TRP A 86 -17.51 -14.55 -13.08
N ARG A 87 -16.39 -14.68 -13.78
CA ARG A 87 -16.15 -13.90 -15.02
C ARG A 87 -17.02 -14.36 -16.19
N LEU A 88 -17.25 -15.66 -16.30
CA LEU A 88 -18.14 -16.25 -17.30
C LEU A 88 -19.60 -15.89 -17.00
N PHE A 89 -19.98 -15.88 -15.72
CA PHE A 89 -21.34 -15.65 -15.23
C PHE A 89 -21.34 -14.57 -14.12
N PRO A 90 -21.30 -13.27 -14.49
CA PRO A 90 -21.18 -12.16 -13.53
C PRO A 90 -22.33 -12.03 -12.52
N LYS A 91 -23.40 -12.80 -12.69
CA LYS A 91 -24.54 -12.88 -11.75
C LYS A 91 -24.22 -13.71 -10.50
N TYR A 92 -23.01 -14.24 -10.37
CA TYR A 92 -22.57 -14.97 -9.18
C TYR A 92 -22.15 -13.96 -8.09
N GLU A 93 -23.01 -13.85 -7.08
CA GLU A 93 -22.91 -13.10 -5.81
C GLU A 93 -21.79 -12.06 -5.69
N LYS A 94 -22.19 -10.77 -5.71
CA LYS A 94 -21.40 -9.69 -5.11
C LYS A 94 -21.28 -9.99 -3.62
N HIS A 95 -20.06 -10.15 -3.11
CA HIS A 95 -19.86 -10.26 -1.67
C HIS A 95 -19.93 -8.89 -1.02
N GLU A 96 -20.77 -8.77 0.01
CA GLU A 96 -20.74 -7.64 0.94
C GLU A 96 -19.39 -7.68 1.67
N SER A 97 -18.50 -6.74 1.34
CA SER A 97 -17.37 -6.45 2.20
C SER A 97 -17.87 -5.48 3.28
N ASN A 98 -17.49 -5.71 4.54
CA ASN A 98 -17.77 -4.81 5.67
C ASN A 98 -17.05 -3.45 5.55
N PHE A 99 -16.36 -3.22 4.43
CA PHE A 99 -15.59 -2.03 4.11
C PHE A 99 -16.38 -1.14 3.15
N ASN A 100 -16.22 0.17 3.26
CA ASN A 100 -16.87 1.11 2.34
C ASN A 100 -16.26 1.01 0.94
N TYR A 101 -14.98 0.65 0.86
CA TYR A 101 -14.24 0.47 -0.38
C TYR A 101 -13.69 -0.94 -0.48
N ASP A 102 -13.74 -1.48 -1.69
CA ASP A 102 -13.10 -2.75 -2.02
C ASP A 102 -11.58 -2.55 -2.06
N ALA A 103 -11.09 -1.44 -2.63
CA ALA A 103 -9.67 -1.11 -2.56
C ALA A 103 -9.39 0.40 -2.55
N MET A 104 -8.29 0.77 -1.92
CA MET A 104 -7.64 2.08 -2.08
C MET A 104 -6.48 1.96 -3.06
N ILE A 105 -6.32 2.95 -3.94
CA ILE A 105 -5.14 3.08 -4.82
C ILE A 105 -4.19 4.12 -4.23
N SER A 106 -3.05 3.65 -3.71
CA SER A 106 -1.92 4.48 -3.33
C SER A 106 -0.99 4.63 -4.54
N TYR A 107 -0.74 5.86 -4.96
CA TYR A 107 0.08 6.17 -6.14
C TYR A 107 0.77 7.54 -6.01
N ALA A 108 1.89 7.73 -6.71
CA ALA A 108 2.49 9.05 -6.81
C ALA A 108 1.77 9.88 -7.87
N HIS A 109 1.51 11.17 -7.62
CA HIS A 109 0.77 12.04 -8.54
C HIS A 109 1.33 12.08 -9.99
N LYS A 110 2.64 11.85 -10.16
CA LYS A 110 3.28 11.78 -11.48
C LYS A 110 2.82 10.56 -12.30
N ASP A 111 2.31 9.53 -11.66
CA ASP A 111 1.85 8.28 -12.28
C ASP A 111 0.30 8.24 -12.43
N LYS A 112 -0.35 9.41 -12.33
CA LYS A 112 -1.83 9.54 -12.30
C LYS A 112 -2.54 8.91 -13.49
N GLU A 113 -1.98 9.00 -14.69
CA GLU A 113 -2.68 8.61 -15.92
C GLU A 113 -3.06 7.13 -15.93
N LEU A 114 -2.09 6.27 -15.61
CA LEU A 114 -2.33 4.83 -15.53
C LEU A 114 -3.19 4.47 -14.31
N CYS A 115 -2.94 5.08 -13.15
CA CYS A 115 -3.68 4.80 -11.93
C CYS A 115 -5.17 5.19 -12.06
N HIS A 116 -5.45 6.32 -12.70
CA HIS A 116 -6.81 6.76 -13.02
C HIS A 116 -7.49 5.84 -14.03
N ARG A 117 -6.75 5.34 -15.02
CA ARG A 117 -7.28 4.33 -15.96
C ARG A 117 -7.65 3.04 -15.22
N ILE A 118 -6.79 2.54 -14.34
CA ILE A 118 -7.07 1.35 -13.51
C ILE A 118 -8.32 1.59 -12.66
N CYS A 119 -8.41 2.74 -11.97
CA CYS A 119 -9.56 3.12 -11.16
C CYS A 119 -10.86 3.14 -11.96
N LYS A 120 -10.87 3.77 -13.15
CA LYS A 120 -12.05 3.86 -14.01
C LYS A 120 -12.52 2.47 -14.47
N THR A 121 -11.59 1.59 -14.84
CA THR A 121 -11.93 0.23 -15.27
C THR A 121 -12.49 -0.59 -14.11
N LEU A 122 -11.90 -0.51 -12.91
CA LEU A 122 -12.42 -1.17 -11.71
C LEU A 122 -13.82 -0.66 -11.34
N ALA A 123 -14.04 0.64 -11.40
CA ALA A 123 -15.36 1.23 -11.13
C ALA A 123 -16.41 0.78 -12.17
N ALA A 124 -16.04 0.67 -13.44
CA ALA A 124 -16.92 0.13 -14.49
C ALA A 124 -17.30 -1.35 -14.27
N ASP A 125 -16.40 -2.12 -13.64
CA ASP A 125 -16.65 -3.49 -13.19
C ASP A 125 -17.35 -3.55 -11.81
N ASN A 126 -17.90 -2.44 -11.33
CA ASN A 126 -18.67 -2.29 -10.08
C ASN A 126 -17.89 -2.47 -8.77
N PHE A 127 -16.56 -2.28 -8.78
CA PHE A 127 -15.76 -2.17 -7.57
C PHE A 127 -15.84 -0.75 -6.98
N ARG A 128 -15.94 -0.66 -5.66
CA ARG A 128 -15.86 0.61 -4.92
C ARG A 128 -14.38 0.91 -4.66
N ILE A 129 -13.83 1.86 -5.41
CA ILE A 129 -12.41 2.21 -5.33
C ILE A 129 -12.26 3.62 -4.76
N TRP A 130 -11.38 3.74 -3.76
CA TRP A 130 -10.92 5.04 -3.30
C TRP A 130 -9.60 5.40 -3.99
N ILE A 131 -9.51 6.62 -4.51
CA ILE A 131 -8.28 7.17 -5.09
C ILE A 131 -8.26 8.67 -4.86
N ASP A 132 -7.09 9.21 -4.53
CA ASP A 132 -6.92 10.65 -4.39
C ASP A 132 -6.92 11.33 -5.77
N LEU A 133 -8.03 12.01 -6.12
CA LEU A 133 -8.23 12.66 -7.43
C LEU A 133 -7.92 14.16 -7.42
N GLU A 134 -7.93 14.80 -6.25
CA GLU A 134 -7.73 16.23 -6.08
C GLU A 134 -6.53 16.45 -5.18
N GLN A 135 -5.75 17.50 -5.40
CA GLN A 135 -4.73 17.88 -4.41
C GLN A 135 -5.47 18.30 -3.14
N ILE A 136 -5.68 17.37 -2.21
CA ILE A 136 -6.28 17.67 -0.91
C ILE A 136 -5.31 18.62 -0.21
N HIS A 137 -5.67 19.89 -0.08
CA HIS A 137 -4.91 20.88 0.68
C HIS A 137 -5.48 20.88 2.10
N GLY A 138 -4.76 20.34 3.09
CA GLY A 138 -5.22 20.34 4.50
C GLY A 138 -5.00 19.01 5.23
N THR A 139 -6.05 18.50 5.89
CA THR A 139 -6.07 17.31 6.79
C THR A 139 -5.83 15.97 6.08
N ILE A 140 -4.85 15.96 5.17
CA ILE A 140 -4.47 14.90 4.24
C ILE A 140 -4.28 13.55 4.96
N MET A 141 -3.61 13.54 6.12
CA MET A 141 -3.32 12.28 6.82
C MET A 141 -4.55 11.60 7.43
N GLN A 142 -5.53 12.35 7.92
CA GLN A 142 -6.76 11.74 8.46
C GLN A 142 -7.58 11.12 7.33
N VAL A 143 -7.72 11.83 6.21
CA VAL A 143 -8.42 11.31 5.03
C VAL A 143 -7.72 10.08 4.45
N MET A 144 -6.38 10.09 4.39
CA MET A 144 -5.59 8.93 3.96
C MET A 144 -5.71 7.75 4.93
N ALA A 145 -5.70 8.00 6.24
CA ALA A 145 -5.89 6.95 7.25
C ALA A 145 -7.29 6.35 7.13
N GLU A 146 -8.33 7.17 7.06
CA GLU A 146 -9.71 6.73 6.86
C GLU A 146 -9.86 5.91 5.56
N ALA A 147 -9.20 6.32 4.47
CA ALA A 147 -9.22 5.58 3.22
C ALA A 147 -8.62 4.17 3.37
N VAL A 148 -7.50 4.04 4.08
CA VAL A 148 -6.88 2.74 4.40
C VAL A 148 -7.76 1.92 5.35
N GLU A 149 -8.38 2.54 6.34
CA GLU A 149 -9.26 1.88 7.30
C GLU A 149 -10.54 1.34 6.66
N GLN A 150 -11.10 2.12 5.73
CA GLN A 150 -12.34 1.81 5.03
C GLN A 150 -12.14 0.96 3.77
N SER A 151 -10.92 0.51 3.47
CA SER A 151 -10.61 -0.30 2.30
C SER A 151 -10.25 -1.75 2.64
N SER A 152 -10.76 -2.70 1.85
CA SER A 152 -10.38 -4.12 2.02
C SER A 152 -8.94 -4.40 1.58
N TYR A 153 -8.53 -3.78 0.47
CA TYR A 153 -7.20 -3.91 -0.14
C TYR A 153 -6.54 -2.54 -0.31
N VAL A 154 -5.21 -2.51 -0.29
CA VAL A 154 -4.44 -1.33 -0.68
C VAL A 154 -3.57 -1.70 -1.88
N ILE A 155 -3.89 -1.10 -3.02
CA ILE A 155 -3.12 -1.20 -4.26
C ILE A 155 -1.93 -0.25 -4.15
N VAL A 156 -0.72 -0.79 -4.25
CA VAL A 156 0.54 -0.04 -4.16
C VAL A 156 1.13 0.13 -5.55
N CYS A 157 0.97 1.31 -6.16
CA CYS A 157 1.45 1.62 -7.50
C CYS A 157 2.93 2.04 -7.49
N MET A 158 3.82 1.05 -7.56
CA MET A 158 5.25 1.20 -7.44
C MET A 158 5.93 1.87 -8.65
N SER A 159 6.73 2.89 -8.35
CA SER A 159 7.58 3.65 -9.29
C SER A 159 8.72 4.35 -8.54
N ASP A 160 9.63 5.01 -9.27
CA ASP A 160 10.66 5.87 -8.66
C ASP A 160 10.02 7.08 -7.97
N ASN A 161 8.89 7.57 -8.48
CA ASN A 161 8.15 8.67 -7.84
C ASN A 161 7.44 8.22 -6.56
N TYR A 162 7.04 6.95 -6.49
CA TYR A 162 6.37 6.39 -5.33
C TYR A 162 7.33 6.25 -4.14
N ILE A 163 8.52 5.70 -4.36
CA ILE A 163 9.47 5.41 -3.28
C ILE A 163 10.01 6.69 -2.59
N VAL A 164 10.05 7.80 -3.30
CA VAL A 164 10.49 9.11 -2.76
C VAL A 164 9.34 9.93 -2.15
N SER A 165 8.09 9.48 -2.30
CA SER A 165 6.92 10.21 -1.80
C SER A 165 6.68 9.88 -0.32
N PRO A 166 6.79 10.86 0.59
CA PRO A 166 6.54 10.63 2.02
C PRO A 166 5.08 10.26 2.30
N TYR A 167 4.14 10.77 1.50
CA TYR A 167 2.73 10.39 1.59
C TYR A 167 2.50 8.93 1.21
N CYS A 168 3.10 8.48 0.11
CA CYS A 168 2.99 7.07 -0.32
C CYS A 168 3.67 6.12 0.68
N GLN A 169 4.77 6.55 1.30
CA GLN A 169 5.41 5.80 2.38
C GLN A 169 4.50 5.69 3.60
N ALA A 170 3.89 6.80 4.04
CA ALA A 170 2.97 6.82 5.16
C ALA A 170 1.74 5.92 4.92
N GLU A 171 1.11 5.98 3.74
CA GLU A 171 -0.03 5.12 3.37
C GLU A 171 0.34 3.64 3.40
N ALA A 172 1.47 3.29 2.78
CA ALA A 172 1.89 1.91 2.65
C ALA A 172 2.28 1.32 4.02
N GLN A 173 2.96 2.11 4.86
CA GLN A 173 3.30 1.72 6.21
C GLN A 173 2.06 1.57 7.08
N TYR A 174 1.16 2.54 7.06
CA TYR A 174 -0.07 2.49 7.83
C TYR A 174 -0.97 1.34 7.40
N ALA A 175 -1.10 1.09 6.10
CA ALA A 175 -1.81 -0.08 5.57
C ALA A 175 -1.21 -1.40 6.05
N PHE A 176 0.12 -1.49 6.14
CA PHE A 176 0.80 -2.65 6.67
C PHE A 176 0.54 -2.83 8.18
N GLU A 177 0.60 -1.76 8.97
CA GLU A 177 0.29 -1.75 10.41
C GLU A 177 -1.16 -2.19 10.68
N GLN A 178 -2.10 -1.70 9.87
CA GLN A 178 -3.51 -2.09 9.88
C GLN A 178 -3.78 -3.49 9.29
N ARG A 179 -2.72 -4.25 8.98
CA ARG A 179 -2.78 -5.60 8.39
C ARG A 179 -3.65 -5.66 7.12
N ARG A 180 -3.69 -4.56 6.35
CA ARG A 180 -4.36 -4.53 5.05
C ARG A 180 -3.58 -5.39 4.05
N ILE A 181 -4.32 -6.00 3.14
CA ILE A 181 -3.72 -6.79 2.07
C ILE A 181 -3.18 -5.82 1.02
N LEU A 182 -1.85 -5.74 0.93
CA LEU A 182 -1.15 -4.93 -0.05
C LEU A 182 -1.07 -5.67 -1.38
N ILE A 183 -1.51 -5.05 -2.46
CA ILE A 183 -1.44 -5.56 -3.83
C ILE A 183 -0.45 -4.71 -4.62
N PRO A 184 0.79 -5.19 -4.85
CA PRO A 184 1.80 -4.42 -5.56
C PRO A 184 1.55 -4.37 -7.06
N LEU A 185 1.53 -3.16 -7.63
CA LEU A 185 1.50 -2.93 -9.06
C LEU A 185 2.78 -2.25 -9.51
N ARG A 186 3.40 -2.74 -10.58
CA ARG A 186 4.47 -2.02 -11.24
C ARG A 186 3.89 -1.11 -12.32
N VAL A 187 3.96 0.21 -12.08
CA VAL A 187 3.45 1.25 -12.97
C VAL A 187 4.55 2.01 -13.71
N GLN A 188 5.82 1.66 -13.49
CA GLN A 188 6.96 2.19 -14.22
C GLN A 188 7.84 1.08 -14.79
N SER A 189 8.21 1.19 -16.07
CA SER A 189 9.01 0.17 -16.77
C SER A 189 10.37 -0.02 -16.11
N GLY A 190 10.77 -1.28 -15.91
CA GLY A 190 12.07 -1.62 -15.32
C GLY A 190 12.19 -1.38 -13.81
N TYR A 191 11.18 -0.76 -13.16
CA TYR A 191 11.22 -0.50 -11.73
C TYR A 191 11.31 -1.80 -10.92
N LYS A 192 12.09 -1.74 -9.84
CA LYS A 192 12.21 -2.79 -8.82
C LYS A 192 12.14 -2.13 -7.45
N PRO A 193 11.28 -2.61 -6.52
CA PRO A 193 11.20 -2.04 -5.19
C PRO A 193 12.52 -2.25 -4.45
N GLN A 194 12.98 -1.20 -3.77
CA GLN A 194 14.23 -1.16 -2.99
C GLN A 194 13.97 -0.49 -1.63
N GLY A 195 14.94 -0.54 -0.72
CA GLY A 195 14.85 0.12 0.58
C GLY A 195 13.59 -0.25 1.36
N TRP A 196 12.90 0.75 1.91
CA TRP A 196 11.69 0.58 2.73
C TRP A 196 10.57 -0.15 1.96
N LEU A 197 10.39 0.18 0.67
CA LEU A 197 9.33 -0.42 -0.14
C LEU A 197 9.65 -1.89 -0.49
N GLY A 198 10.92 -2.18 -0.76
CA GLY A 198 11.40 -3.55 -0.97
C GLY A 198 11.20 -4.44 0.25
N PHE A 199 11.49 -3.90 1.45
CA PHE A 199 11.24 -4.61 2.71
C PHE A 199 9.74 -4.85 2.95
N LEU A 200 8.93 -3.80 2.81
CA LEU A 200 7.48 -3.83 3.02
C LEU A 200 6.78 -4.86 2.11
N LEU A 201 7.20 -4.93 0.85
CA LEU A 201 6.61 -5.79 -0.17
C LEU A 201 7.34 -7.13 -0.33
N SER A 202 8.31 -7.43 0.53
CA SER A 202 9.06 -8.69 0.48
C SER A 202 8.13 -9.90 0.50
N GLY A 203 8.42 -10.89 -0.36
CA GLY A 203 7.61 -12.10 -0.51
C GLY A 203 6.30 -11.93 -1.29
N ARG A 204 5.94 -10.73 -1.76
CA ARG A 204 4.74 -10.50 -2.57
C ARG A 204 5.07 -10.47 -4.06
N MET A 205 4.21 -11.10 -4.85
CA MET A 205 4.26 -10.98 -6.30
C MET A 205 3.63 -9.65 -6.71
N TYR A 206 4.23 -8.98 -7.69
CA TYR A 206 3.65 -7.76 -8.27
C TYR A 206 3.04 -8.03 -9.63
N ILE A 207 1.98 -7.30 -9.94
CA ILE A 207 1.35 -7.28 -11.26
C ILE A 207 1.98 -6.16 -12.08
N ASP A 208 2.33 -6.46 -13.32
CA ASP A 208 3.19 -5.61 -14.13
C ASP A 208 2.43 -4.98 -15.29
N PHE A 209 1.99 -3.74 -15.11
CA PHE A 209 1.25 -2.97 -16.12
C PHE A 209 2.16 -2.41 -17.23
N MET A 210 3.48 -2.60 -17.12
CA MET A 210 4.46 -2.07 -18.08
C MET A 210 4.98 -3.13 -19.04
N LYS A 211 4.98 -4.40 -18.63
CA LYS A 211 5.48 -5.52 -19.44
C LYS A 211 4.42 -6.15 -20.34
N THR A 212 3.16 -6.10 -19.94
CA THR A 212 2.02 -6.68 -20.68
C THR A 212 0.99 -5.62 -20.99
N ASN A 213 0.17 -5.84 -22.02
CA ASN A 213 -0.96 -4.96 -22.29
C ASN A 213 -1.90 -4.80 -21.08
N PHE A 214 -2.61 -3.68 -21.07
CA PHE A 214 -3.47 -3.26 -19.97
C PHE A 214 -4.49 -4.33 -19.59
N ASP A 215 -5.18 -4.94 -20.57
CA ASP A 215 -6.23 -5.91 -20.31
C ASP A 215 -5.71 -7.17 -19.61
N THR A 216 -4.48 -7.59 -19.96
CA THR A 216 -3.82 -8.74 -19.33
C THR A 216 -3.38 -8.43 -17.91
N ALA A 217 -2.78 -7.27 -17.66
CA ALA A 217 -2.39 -6.85 -16.31
C ALA A 217 -3.64 -6.64 -15.42
N TYR A 218 -4.69 -6.06 -15.99
CA TYR A 218 -5.98 -5.88 -15.34
C TYR A 218 -6.64 -7.22 -14.99
N ALA A 219 -6.59 -8.20 -15.89
CA ALA A 219 -7.02 -9.57 -15.62
C ALA A 219 -6.33 -10.20 -14.41
N GLN A 220 -5.01 -9.98 -14.29
CA GLN A 220 -4.22 -10.45 -13.15
C GLN A 220 -4.64 -9.74 -11.86
N LEU A 221 -4.95 -8.45 -11.90
CA LEU A 221 -5.46 -7.70 -10.75
C LEU A 221 -6.81 -8.23 -10.27
N LEU A 222 -7.75 -8.50 -11.19
CA LEU A 222 -9.05 -9.08 -10.82
C LEU A 222 -8.89 -10.49 -10.24
N LEU A 223 -7.97 -11.30 -10.77
CA LEU A 223 -7.64 -12.58 -10.19
C LEU A 223 -7.11 -12.41 -8.76
N GLU A 224 -6.21 -11.46 -8.53
CA GLU A 224 -5.63 -11.21 -7.21
C GLU A 224 -6.69 -10.80 -6.18
N PHE A 225 -7.64 -9.93 -6.54
CA PHE A 225 -8.78 -9.63 -5.69
C PHE A 225 -9.58 -10.88 -5.33
N HIS A 226 -9.86 -11.73 -6.32
CA HIS A 226 -10.65 -12.94 -6.10
C HIS A 226 -9.94 -13.96 -5.20
N LEU A 227 -8.64 -14.19 -5.43
CA LEU A 227 -7.84 -15.11 -4.62
C LEU A 227 -7.82 -14.67 -3.15
N ASN A 228 -7.58 -13.38 -2.91
CA ASN A 228 -7.53 -12.82 -1.57
C ASN A 228 -8.91 -12.76 -0.86
N GLN A 229 -10.01 -12.67 -1.60
CA GLN A 229 -11.37 -12.76 -1.02
C GLN A 229 -11.65 -14.15 -0.42
N LEU A 230 -11.15 -15.20 -1.07
CA LEU A 230 -11.40 -16.58 -0.64
C LEU A 230 -10.53 -17.02 0.54
N ASP A 231 -9.32 -16.47 0.66
CA ASP A 231 -8.47 -16.66 1.85
C ASP A 231 -9.12 -16.10 3.12
N ARG A 232 -9.88 -15.01 3.01
CA ARG A 232 -10.67 -14.48 4.14
C ARG A 232 -11.76 -15.46 4.59
N LYS A 233 -12.47 -16.10 3.65
CA LYS A 233 -13.57 -17.02 3.97
C LYS A 233 -13.13 -18.30 4.68
N HIS A 234 -11.99 -18.88 4.29
CA HIS A 234 -11.48 -20.09 4.95
C HIS A 234 -10.99 -19.83 6.38
N ASN A 235 -10.48 -18.64 6.66
CA ASN A 235 -10.06 -18.25 8.01
C ASN A 235 -11.25 -17.87 8.93
N THR A 236 -12.42 -17.50 8.38
CA THR A 236 -13.65 -17.28 9.18
C THR A 236 -14.31 -18.56 9.70
N THR A 237 -13.96 -19.75 9.19
CA THR A 237 -14.48 -21.04 9.69
C THR A 237 -13.77 -21.56 10.96
N PHE A 238 -12.72 -20.88 11.42
CA PHE A 238 -12.02 -21.17 12.69
C PHE A 238 -12.08 -20.01 13.67
N VAL A 239 -13.23 -19.35 13.78
CA VAL A 239 -13.58 -18.61 15.01
C VAL A 239 -15.08 -18.82 15.27
N ASN A 240 -15.45 -20.05 15.62
CA ASN A 240 -16.67 -20.26 16.41
C ASN A 240 -16.39 -19.68 17.81
N HIS A 241 -16.82 -18.44 18.06
CA HIS A 241 -16.97 -17.93 19.41
C HIS A 241 -18.13 -18.68 20.08
N SER A 242 -17.86 -19.91 20.51
CA SER A 242 -18.66 -20.59 21.53
C SER A 242 -18.16 -20.10 22.88
N ASN A 243 -18.95 -19.24 23.52
CA ASN A 243 -19.02 -19.00 24.96
C ASN A 243 -17.70 -19.16 25.75
N VAL A 244 -16.93 -18.07 25.82
CA VAL A 244 -16.15 -17.77 27.03
C VAL A 244 -16.62 -16.40 27.50
N ASN A 245 -17.25 -16.40 28.67
CA ASN A 245 -17.67 -15.21 29.41
C ASN A 245 -16.45 -14.40 29.86
N GLU A 246 -15.83 -13.66 28.95
CA GLU A 246 -14.98 -12.53 29.30
C GLU A 246 -15.32 -11.38 28.36
N SER A 247 -15.89 -10.32 28.93
CA SER A 247 -16.11 -9.06 28.21
C SER A 247 -14.77 -8.55 27.69
N PRO A 248 -14.56 -8.36 26.37
CA PRO A 248 -13.39 -7.66 25.89
C PRO A 248 -13.61 -6.18 26.16
N ALA A 249 -12.75 -5.63 27.02
CA ALA A 249 -12.68 -4.20 27.25
C ALA A 249 -12.48 -3.45 25.91
N VAL A 250 -13.26 -2.40 25.73
CA VAL A 250 -13.09 -1.40 24.67
C VAL A 250 -11.70 -0.79 24.84
N ILE A 251 -10.76 -1.08 23.92
CA ILE A 251 -9.48 -0.38 23.84
C ILE A 251 -9.61 0.68 22.73
N ASP A 252 -9.87 1.91 23.16
CA ASP A 252 -9.71 3.14 22.39
C ASP A 252 -8.20 3.47 22.34
N GLU A 253 -7.49 2.91 21.37
CA GLU A 253 -6.04 3.13 21.19
C GLU A 253 -5.79 4.40 20.35
N ARG A 254 -5.84 5.56 21.01
CA ARG A 254 -5.09 6.74 20.53
C ARG A 254 -3.62 6.33 20.46
N ILE A 255 -2.97 6.48 19.30
CA ILE A 255 -1.53 6.26 19.15
C ILE A 255 -0.82 7.10 20.22
N THR A 256 -0.31 6.43 21.25
CA THR A 256 0.33 7.09 22.38
C THR A 256 1.83 7.13 22.07
N TYR A 257 2.28 8.25 21.52
CA TYR A 257 3.71 8.50 21.34
C TYR A 257 4.35 8.62 22.72
N SER A 258 5.31 7.74 23.02
CA SER A 258 6.04 7.73 24.28
C SER A 258 7.50 8.07 24.02
N TYR A 259 7.99 9.05 24.77
CA TYR A 259 9.39 9.46 24.83
C TYR A 259 9.70 9.93 26.26
N PRO A 260 10.94 9.83 26.74
CA PRO A 260 11.30 10.27 28.10
C PRO A 260 10.95 11.74 28.34
N ASN A 261 10.67 12.14 29.59
CA ASN A 261 10.41 13.55 29.90
C ASN A 261 11.66 14.44 29.74
N ASP A 262 12.85 13.86 29.91
CA ASP A 262 14.12 14.57 29.78
C ASP A 262 14.66 14.42 28.35
N VAL A 263 14.65 15.54 27.61
CA VAL A 263 15.14 15.60 26.23
C VAL A 263 16.60 15.13 26.11
N LEU A 264 17.43 15.25 27.15
CA LEU A 264 18.84 14.84 27.07
C LEU A 264 19.04 13.32 27.00
N GLN A 265 17.99 12.54 27.29
CA GLN A 265 17.99 11.07 27.24
C GLN A 265 17.44 10.53 25.92
N TRP A 266 16.97 11.39 25.01
CA TRP A 266 16.30 10.94 23.80
C TRP A 266 17.27 10.33 22.79
N THR A 267 16.90 9.16 22.29
CA THR A 267 17.47 8.56 21.10
C THR A 267 16.91 9.23 19.84
N PRO A 268 17.51 9.00 18.65
CA PRO A 268 16.92 9.47 17.39
C PRO A 268 15.48 8.98 17.16
N ALA A 269 15.11 7.82 17.71
CA ALA A 269 13.74 7.30 17.65
C ALA A 269 12.79 8.11 18.55
N ASP A 270 13.24 8.54 19.73
CA ASP A 270 12.45 9.40 20.63
C ASP A 270 12.26 10.79 20.05
N VAL A 271 13.29 11.34 19.39
CA VAL A 271 13.20 12.59 18.64
C VAL A 271 12.17 12.46 17.52
N LEU A 272 12.17 11.34 16.77
CA LEU A 272 11.17 11.09 15.75
C LEU A 272 9.75 11.00 16.34
N ASN A 273 9.57 10.25 17.44
CA ASN A 273 8.28 10.15 18.12
C ASN A 273 7.76 11.51 18.60
N PHE A 274 8.63 12.36 19.14
CA PHE A 274 8.27 13.73 19.52
C PHE A 274 7.85 14.57 18.32
N LEU A 275 8.60 14.53 17.21
CA LEU A 275 8.27 15.29 16.02
C LEU A 275 6.93 14.84 15.42
N LEU A 276 6.62 13.55 15.47
CA LEU A 276 5.34 13.01 15.03
C LEU A 276 4.20 13.39 15.99
N ASP A 277 4.40 13.27 17.31
CA ASP A 277 3.43 13.64 18.34
C ASP A 277 3.03 15.12 18.26
N LYS A 278 4.02 16.00 18.04
CA LYS A 278 3.81 17.46 17.96
C LYS A 278 3.53 17.98 16.54
N GLN A 279 3.32 17.08 15.57
CA GLN A 279 3.01 17.41 14.17
C GLN A 279 4.09 18.27 13.47
N LEU A 280 5.36 18.09 13.84
CA LEU A 280 6.54 18.80 13.33
C LEU A 280 7.18 18.09 12.11
N ASN A 281 6.36 17.51 11.24
CA ASN A 281 6.79 16.62 10.16
C ASN A 281 7.81 17.26 9.19
N GLN A 282 7.75 18.59 8.99
CA GLN A 282 8.68 19.31 8.11
C GLN A 282 10.11 19.38 8.68
N MET A 283 10.28 19.14 9.98
CA MET A 283 11.58 19.09 10.65
C MET A 283 12.22 17.69 10.59
N VAL A 284 11.42 16.64 10.32
CA VAL A 284 11.89 15.24 10.31
C VAL A 284 13.13 15.06 9.42
N PRO A 285 13.19 15.58 8.17
CA PRO A 285 14.37 15.44 7.32
C PRO A 285 15.67 15.97 7.92
N VAL A 286 15.60 17.08 8.64
CA VAL A 286 16.77 17.71 9.27
C VAL A 286 17.15 16.98 10.57
N CYS A 287 16.17 16.31 11.21
CA CYS A 287 16.33 15.65 12.50
C CYS A 287 16.49 14.12 12.43
N GLN A 288 16.59 13.50 11.24
CA GLN A 288 16.61 12.02 11.08
C GLN A 288 17.71 11.30 11.89
N GLN A 289 18.83 11.96 12.18
CA GLN A 289 19.98 11.38 12.90
C GLN A 289 20.37 12.19 14.14
N ILE A 290 19.48 13.08 14.59
CA ILE A 290 19.70 13.95 15.74
C ILE A 290 19.20 13.21 16.99
N ASP A 291 20.06 13.11 18.01
CA ASP A 291 19.66 12.68 19.36
C ASP A 291 19.15 13.89 20.16
N GLY A 292 18.59 13.64 21.33
CA GLY A 292 18.01 14.69 22.16
C GLY A 292 18.97 15.83 22.57
N ARG A 293 20.26 15.52 22.70
CA ARG A 293 21.29 16.52 23.04
C ARG A 293 21.50 17.49 21.88
N LYS A 294 21.66 16.95 20.67
CA LYS A 294 21.76 17.75 19.44
C LYS A 294 20.46 18.50 19.15
N LEU A 295 19.30 17.93 19.49
CA LEU A 295 18.01 18.61 19.35
C LEU A 295 17.91 19.83 20.30
N ALA A 296 18.37 19.68 21.54
CA ALA A 296 18.44 20.79 22.50
C ALA A 296 19.42 21.89 22.06
N GLU A 297 20.53 21.52 21.44
CA GLU A 297 21.49 22.46 20.84
C GLU A 297 20.90 23.18 19.61
N LEU A 298 20.21 22.45 18.73
CA LEU A 298 19.47 23.05 17.61
C LEU A 298 18.46 24.09 18.10
N TYR A 299 17.72 23.78 19.17
CA TYR A 299 16.81 24.71 19.81
C TYR A 299 17.53 25.94 20.40
N SER A 300 18.70 25.77 21.03
CA SER A 300 19.47 26.89 21.58
C SER A 300 19.93 27.86 20.47
N LEU A 301 20.41 27.32 19.34
CA LEU A 301 20.78 28.09 18.15
C LEU A 301 19.59 28.84 17.56
N CYS A 302 18.43 28.19 17.50
CA CYS A 302 17.19 28.83 17.04
C CYS A 302 16.75 29.99 17.93
N ARG A 303 17.06 29.97 19.24
CA ARG A 303 16.74 31.07 20.16
C ARG A 303 17.67 32.27 19.99
N VAL A 304 18.96 32.02 19.75
CA VAL A 304 19.97 33.10 19.63
C VAL A 304 19.86 33.80 18.28
N ASN A 305 19.70 33.04 17.19
CA ASN A 305 19.76 33.56 15.82
C ASN A 305 18.51 33.17 15.00
N SER A 306 17.31 33.46 15.53
CA SER A 306 16.04 32.96 14.97
C SER A 306 15.81 33.21 13.47
N PRO A 307 16.03 34.43 12.91
CA PRO A 307 15.79 34.68 11.48
C PRO A 307 16.79 33.97 10.57
N VAL A 308 18.06 33.91 10.98
CA VAL A 308 19.14 33.25 10.23
C VAL A 308 18.93 31.75 10.25
N MET A 309 18.63 31.18 11.42
CA MET A 309 18.41 29.75 11.57
C MET A 309 17.16 29.28 10.82
N LEU A 310 16.09 30.07 10.80
CA LEU A 310 14.91 29.78 9.98
C LEU A 310 15.26 29.75 8.48
N GLN A 311 16.12 30.67 8.00
CA GLN A 311 16.58 30.65 6.62
C GLN A 311 17.46 29.43 6.31
N THR A 312 18.39 29.08 7.21
CA THR A 312 19.25 27.89 7.07
C THR A 312 18.43 26.60 7.04
N LEU A 313 17.48 26.44 7.97
CA LEU A 313 16.60 25.28 7.98
C LEU A 313 15.71 25.22 6.73
N ARG A 314 15.28 26.37 6.19
CA ARG A 314 14.57 26.44 4.91
C ARG A 314 15.43 26.00 3.73
N SER A 315 16.69 26.42 3.67
CA SER A 315 17.59 25.97 2.61
C SER A 315 17.88 24.47 2.70
N GLU A 316 18.15 23.95 3.90
CA GLU A 316 18.44 22.52 4.10
C GLU A 316 17.20 21.65 3.84
N THR A 317 16.01 22.03 4.33
CA THR A 317 14.77 21.31 4.02
C THR A 317 14.44 21.31 2.54
N LYS A 318 14.72 22.42 1.84
CA LYS A 318 14.52 22.54 0.40
C LYS A 318 15.51 21.67 -0.38
N GLU A 319 16.78 21.61 0.04
CA GLU A 319 17.81 20.77 -0.58
C GLU A 319 17.54 19.29 -0.36
N LEU A 320 17.12 18.91 0.84
CA LEU A 320 16.87 17.51 1.20
C LEU A 320 15.54 16.97 0.66
N HIS A 321 14.47 17.77 0.59
CA HIS A 321 13.11 17.27 0.31
C HIS A 321 12.25 18.16 -0.63
N SER A 322 12.83 19.19 -1.26
CA SER A 322 12.09 20.11 -2.17
C SER A 322 10.85 20.78 -1.55
N ALA A 323 10.70 20.75 -0.22
CA ALA A 323 9.66 21.40 0.55
C ALA A 323 10.30 22.46 1.45
N THR A 324 9.64 23.61 1.63
CA THR A 324 10.18 24.70 2.45
C THR A 324 9.57 24.66 3.85
N LEU A 325 10.43 24.74 4.88
CA LEU A 325 9.98 24.86 6.26
C LEU A 325 9.08 26.09 6.45
N SER A 326 7.82 25.86 6.84
CA SER A 326 6.86 26.93 7.13
C SER A 326 7.22 27.64 8.44
N THR A 327 6.95 28.96 8.51
CA THR A 327 7.16 29.73 9.74
C THR A 327 6.36 29.17 10.91
N ASN A 328 5.15 28.64 10.64
CA ASN A 328 4.28 28.08 11.67
C ASN A 328 4.91 26.84 12.33
N ILE A 329 5.39 25.87 11.54
CA ILE A 329 6.04 24.67 12.07
C ILE A 329 7.31 25.02 12.85
N TYR A 330 8.08 26.00 12.36
CA TYR A 330 9.24 26.49 13.10
C TYR A 330 8.84 27.07 14.46
N LEU A 331 7.81 27.91 14.53
CA LEU A 331 7.34 28.47 15.80
C LEU A 331 6.78 27.40 16.76
N THR A 332 6.05 26.41 16.23
CA THR A 332 5.58 25.26 17.02
C THR A 332 6.76 24.47 17.60
N PHE A 333 7.81 24.23 16.81
CA PHE A 333 9.02 23.57 17.30
C PHE A 333 9.67 24.33 18.47
N ILE A 334 9.81 25.65 18.35
CA ILE A 334 10.35 26.50 19.43
C ILE A 334 9.46 26.46 20.67
N HIS A 335 8.14 26.47 20.50
CA HIS A 335 7.20 26.41 21.62
C HIS A 335 7.29 25.08 22.38
N GLU A 336 7.28 23.95 21.66
CA GLU A 336 7.31 22.63 22.27
C GLU A 336 8.65 22.33 22.94
N MET A 337 9.77 22.70 22.30
CA MET A 337 11.11 22.53 22.89
C MET A 337 11.30 23.37 24.16
N LYS A 338 10.68 24.55 24.25
CA LYS A 338 10.70 25.39 25.45
C LYS A 338 10.12 24.69 26.67
N ASN A 339 9.12 23.83 26.47
CA ASN A 339 8.44 23.10 27.55
C ASN A 339 9.25 21.87 28.01
N LEU A 340 10.18 21.38 27.18
CA LEU A 340 10.95 20.16 27.42
C LEU A 340 12.38 20.42 27.93
N THR A 341 12.97 21.58 27.61
CA THR A 341 14.32 21.93 28.09
C THR A 341 14.28 22.63 29.47
N PRO A 342 15.00 22.13 30.50
CA PRO A 342 15.11 22.80 31.79
C PRO A 342 15.72 24.21 31.69
N LYS A 343 15.32 25.13 32.57
CA LYS A 343 15.76 26.54 32.61
C LYS A 343 17.28 26.73 32.76
N GLU A 344 18.06 25.71 33.12
CA GLU A 344 19.51 25.83 33.32
C GLU A 344 20.30 25.84 32.00
N ILE A 345 19.85 25.12 30.96
CA ILE A 345 20.45 25.18 29.61
C ILE A 345 20.11 26.52 28.93
N SER A 346 18.98 27.13 29.30
CA SER A 346 18.57 28.47 28.87
C SER A 346 19.54 29.58 29.31
N ASN A 347 20.32 29.40 30.38
CA ASN A 347 21.22 30.43 30.90
C ASN A 347 22.67 30.28 30.38
N ASN A 348 23.13 29.06 30.09
CA ASN A 348 24.49 28.84 29.58
C ASN A 348 24.67 29.34 28.13
N ALA A 349 23.64 29.23 27.27
CA ALA A 349 23.69 29.77 25.91
C ALA A 349 23.68 31.32 25.89
N VAL A 350 23.00 31.95 26.86
CA VAL A 350 23.00 33.41 27.00
C VAL A 350 24.35 33.89 27.53
N GLN A 351 24.93 33.21 28.52
CA GLN A 351 26.24 33.59 29.09
C GLN A 351 27.42 33.39 28.12
N GLN A 352 27.40 32.38 27.25
CA GLN A 352 28.43 32.23 26.21
C GLN A 352 28.32 33.26 25.07
N SER A 353 27.12 33.76 24.74
CA SER A 353 26.96 34.80 23.71
C SER A 353 27.40 36.20 24.16
N VAL A 354 27.22 36.53 25.45
CA VAL A 354 27.68 37.82 26.00
C VAL A 354 29.21 37.89 26.05
N ALA A 355 29.89 36.76 26.22
CA ALA A 355 31.35 36.69 26.16
C ALA A 355 31.93 36.84 24.73
N CYS A 356 31.20 36.40 23.71
CA CYS A 356 31.63 36.52 22.29
C CYS A 356 31.29 37.88 21.65
N THR A 357 30.57 38.77 22.34
CA THR A 357 30.24 40.12 21.82
C THR A 357 31.10 41.21 22.47
N LEU A 358 32.01 40.85 23.39
CA LEU A 358 32.90 41.76 24.12
C LEU A 358 34.41 41.50 23.85
N LEU A 359 34.74 40.72 22.83
CA LEU A 359 36.06 40.58 22.22
C LEU A 359 35.92 40.86 20.72
#